data_AF-A0A3D1HKG4-F1
#
_entry.id   AF-A0A3D1HKG4-F1
#
_cell.length_a   1.000
_cell.length_b   1.000
_cell.length_c   1.000
_cell.angle_alpha   90.00
_cell.angle_beta   90.00
_cell.angle_gamma   90.00
#
_symmetry.space_group_name_H-M   'P 1'
#
loop_
_entity.id
_entity.type
_entity.pdbx_description
1 polymer ?
#
loop_
_entity_poly.entity_id
_entity_poly.type
_entity_poly.pdbx_seq_one_letter_code
_entity_poly.pdbx_strand_id
1 'polypeptide(L)'
;EHTIMEKNLLCRIIVFLLLTCSSGNLLAQIPEGYYDSLKGKNGAALKDAVYEIIKDADVLTYGSGNGHTWWGFWITDRTSDGRFIDRYSAESEWPMSTSQGAVGSGMNIEHSFPKSWWGGSKNQAYQDLYNLMPCASKINSTKSNYPMGKVVSGDKGNGWTKVGDGSDGQKYWEPADEWKGDFARGYMYMATCYKNLTWQGNGLNILEQDDYPTLKQWAYELYIQWAKADKPTQLEITRNNAVSKIQGNRNPFVDFPNLMDYIWGDSINKPFDPATTECSANYTGGGDNPGGGDTPTDPTEESIQEYVFTSGDCGFTTETTTCPEGKTIWKVKEQYGWTGSSYFGSMQEGDARIVSPEIDLTGYSKASMSFEHAANKMNNAKPGDYFSVEIRHDGNTDVIGSELIKWPKGTVWTFNNSGDISLNEYAGKKIQIVFHYTGNTESAGTWEIKNLYVKGTKNATSIKTSMNDNSLGFELYTIDGRRLDNIAGYRGIVVVKQGDRTWKIAK
;
A
#
# COMPACT_ATOMS: atom_id res chain seq x y z
N GLU A 1 19.95 -57.07 -31.29
CA GLU A 1 18.94 -56.00 -31.52
C GLU A 1 17.82 -55.95 -30.49
N HIS A 2 17.54 -57.02 -29.73
CA HIS A 2 16.47 -57.00 -28.71
C HIS A 2 16.82 -56.26 -27.40
N THR A 3 18.11 -56.04 -27.09
CA THR A 3 18.56 -55.50 -25.79
C THR A 3 18.74 -53.98 -25.74
N ILE A 4 18.67 -53.30 -26.90
CA ILE A 4 18.81 -51.82 -26.98
C ILE A 4 17.44 -51.12 -26.94
N MET A 5 16.36 -51.79 -27.35
CA MET A 5 15.00 -51.24 -27.28
C MET A 5 14.46 -51.14 -25.85
N GLU A 6 14.82 -52.06 -24.93
CA GLU A 6 14.28 -52.06 -23.56
C GLU A 6 14.85 -50.94 -22.69
N LYS A 7 16.11 -50.52 -22.91
CA LYS A 7 16.70 -49.37 -22.20
C LYS A 7 16.09 -48.02 -22.64
N ASN A 8 15.64 -47.91 -23.88
CA ASN A 8 14.99 -46.70 -24.39
C ASN A 8 13.51 -46.60 -24.01
N LEU A 9 12.86 -47.71 -23.65
CA LEU A 9 11.50 -47.69 -23.12
C LEU A 9 11.47 -47.34 -21.63
N LEU A 10 12.46 -47.82 -20.85
CA LEU A 10 12.57 -47.53 -19.42
C LEU A 10 12.95 -46.06 -19.15
N CYS A 11 13.78 -45.45 -20.00
CA CYS A 11 14.08 -44.00 -19.93
C CYS A 11 12.92 -43.10 -20.40
N ARG A 12 11.94 -43.63 -21.14
CA ARG A 12 10.75 -42.86 -21.55
C ARG A 12 9.58 -42.97 -20.58
N ILE A 13 9.54 -44.03 -19.76
CA ILE A 13 8.55 -44.17 -18.68
C ILE A 13 8.95 -43.36 -17.44
N ILE A 14 10.24 -43.09 -17.22
CA ILE A 14 10.72 -42.23 -16.12
C ILE A 14 10.57 -40.73 -16.44
N VAL A 15 10.45 -40.34 -17.72
CA VAL A 15 10.25 -38.94 -18.13
C VAL A 15 8.77 -38.53 -18.17
N PHE A 16 7.83 -39.48 -18.07
CA PHE A 16 6.39 -39.21 -17.95
C PHE A 16 5.85 -39.24 -16.51
N LEU A 17 6.71 -39.48 -15.52
CA LEU A 17 6.38 -39.41 -14.08
C LEU A 17 6.98 -38.17 -13.39
N LEU A 18 7.12 -37.08 -14.15
CA LEU A 18 7.40 -35.73 -13.66
C LEU A 18 6.30 -34.74 -14.10
N LEU A 19 5.06 -35.24 -14.20
CA LEU A 19 3.87 -34.42 -14.13
C LEU A 19 3.70 -33.98 -12.67
N THR A 20 4.44 -32.93 -12.33
CA THR A 20 3.98 -31.81 -11.50
C THR A 20 2.85 -32.16 -10.54
N CYS A 21 3.17 -32.80 -9.41
CA CYS A 21 2.57 -32.38 -8.15
C CYS A 21 3.16 -31.01 -7.80
N SER A 22 2.86 -30.02 -8.63
CA SER A 22 2.74 -28.66 -8.14
C SER A 22 1.49 -28.73 -7.29
N SER A 23 1.66 -28.99 -5.99
CA SER A 23 0.65 -28.67 -4.99
C SER A 23 0.50 -27.15 -4.99
N GLY A 24 -0.02 -26.59 -6.08
CA GLY A 24 -0.58 -25.26 -6.07
C GLY A 24 -1.64 -25.31 -4.98
N ASN A 25 -1.50 -24.44 -3.99
CA ASN A 25 -2.58 -24.19 -3.06
C ASN A 25 -3.78 -23.78 -3.93
N LEU A 26 -4.68 -24.74 -4.21
CA LEU A 26 -6.00 -24.46 -4.72
C LEU A 26 -6.65 -23.65 -3.60
N LEU A 27 -6.54 -22.33 -3.69
CA LEU A 27 -7.44 -21.44 -2.98
C LEU A 27 -8.83 -21.97 -3.28
N ALA A 28 -9.59 -22.30 -2.24
CA ALA A 28 -10.94 -22.79 -2.46
C ALA A 28 -11.70 -21.68 -3.18
N GLN A 29 -12.02 -21.94 -4.44
CA GLN A 29 -12.75 -21.00 -5.26
C GLN A 29 -14.14 -20.81 -4.64
N ILE A 30 -14.65 -19.59 -4.68
CA ILE A 30 -16.06 -19.31 -4.36
C ILE A 30 -16.91 -20.31 -5.16
N PRO A 31 -17.82 -21.07 -4.52
CA PRO A 31 -18.61 -22.07 -5.24
C PRO A 31 -19.37 -21.42 -6.39
N GLU A 32 -19.41 -22.11 -7.54
CA GLU A 32 -20.14 -21.62 -8.71
C GLU A 32 -21.60 -21.34 -8.34
N GLY A 33 -22.10 -20.17 -8.72
CA GLY A 33 -23.46 -19.72 -8.43
C GLY A 33 -23.74 -19.28 -6.99
N TYR A 34 -22.75 -19.35 -6.07
CA TYR A 34 -22.96 -19.02 -4.65
C TYR A 34 -23.54 -17.61 -4.41
N TYR A 35 -23.19 -16.65 -5.28
CA TYR A 35 -23.62 -15.25 -5.17
C TYR A 35 -24.62 -14.80 -6.22
N ASP A 36 -25.17 -15.69 -7.06
CA ASP A 36 -26.05 -15.33 -8.18
C ASP A 36 -27.28 -14.52 -7.73
N SER A 37 -27.79 -14.81 -6.53
CA SER A 37 -28.95 -14.14 -5.96
C SER A 37 -28.70 -12.67 -5.59
N LEU A 38 -27.46 -12.19 -5.61
CA LEU A 38 -27.10 -10.79 -5.37
C LEU A 38 -27.26 -9.92 -6.62
N LYS A 39 -27.28 -10.53 -7.81
CA LYS A 39 -27.30 -9.81 -9.09
C LYS A 39 -28.51 -8.89 -9.21
N GLY A 40 -28.26 -7.65 -9.60
CA GLY A 40 -29.28 -6.63 -9.81
C GLY A 40 -29.78 -5.93 -8.54
N LYS A 41 -29.37 -6.38 -7.34
CA LYS A 41 -29.85 -5.82 -6.06
C LYS A 41 -28.96 -4.68 -5.58
N ASN A 42 -29.50 -3.82 -4.71
CA ASN A 42 -28.78 -2.73 -4.07
C ASN A 42 -29.39 -2.37 -2.70
N GLY A 43 -28.69 -1.55 -1.91
CA GLY A 43 -29.13 -1.07 -0.60
C GLY A 43 -29.68 -2.17 0.32
N ALA A 44 -30.85 -1.93 0.90
CA ALA A 44 -31.52 -2.89 1.79
C ALA A 44 -31.80 -4.25 1.12
N ALA A 45 -32.25 -4.26 -0.14
CA ALA A 45 -32.53 -5.50 -0.85
C ALA A 45 -31.28 -6.35 -1.10
N LEU A 46 -30.13 -5.70 -1.35
CA LEU A 46 -28.84 -6.39 -1.45
C LEU A 46 -28.41 -6.93 -0.09
N LYS A 47 -28.53 -6.13 0.97
CA LYS A 47 -28.20 -6.59 2.33
C LYS A 47 -29.01 -7.81 2.73
N ASP A 48 -30.32 -7.82 2.44
CA ASP A 48 -31.19 -8.96 2.71
C ASP A 48 -30.79 -10.19 1.91
N ALA A 49 -30.43 -10.02 0.64
CA ALA A 49 -29.93 -11.12 -0.18
C ALA A 49 -28.61 -11.69 0.35
N VAL A 50 -27.71 -10.83 0.84
CA VAL A 50 -26.46 -11.25 1.49
C VAL A 50 -26.78 -12.04 2.77
N TYR A 51 -27.68 -11.54 3.62
CA TYR A 51 -28.14 -12.24 4.82
C TYR A 51 -28.66 -13.64 4.49
N GLU A 52 -29.54 -13.77 3.49
CA GLU A 52 -30.11 -15.06 3.09
C GLU A 52 -29.06 -16.09 2.65
N ILE A 53 -27.93 -15.65 2.08
CA ILE A 53 -26.82 -16.53 1.68
C ILE A 53 -26.01 -17.01 2.88
N ILE A 54 -25.77 -16.14 3.87
CA ILE A 54 -24.74 -16.36 4.91
C ILE A 54 -25.29 -16.72 6.28
N LYS A 55 -26.61 -16.60 6.51
CA LYS A 55 -27.24 -16.75 7.83
C LYS A 55 -27.11 -18.13 8.46
N ASP A 56 -27.04 -19.19 7.64
CA ASP A 56 -26.96 -20.57 8.11
C ASP A 56 -25.50 -21.05 8.04
N ALA A 57 -24.94 -21.48 9.18
CA ALA A 57 -23.55 -21.91 9.27
C ALA A 57 -23.33 -23.09 10.22
N ASP A 58 -22.50 -24.05 9.81
CA ASP A 58 -22.09 -25.20 10.63
C ASP A 58 -20.95 -24.82 11.59
N VAL A 59 -21.29 -24.26 12.74
CA VAL A 59 -20.30 -23.74 13.69
C VAL A 59 -19.66 -24.80 14.58
N LEU A 60 -18.38 -24.61 14.92
CA LEU A 60 -17.66 -25.43 15.89
C LEU A 60 -18.17 -25.21 17.33
N THR A 61 -17.96 -26.19 18.20
CA THR A 61 -18.25 -25.98 19.64
C THR A 61 -17.29 -24.94 20.23
N TYR A 62 -17.80 -23.99 21.02
CA TYR A 62 -16.90 -23.02 21.67
C TYR A 62 -15.99 -23.71 22.69
N GLY A 63 -14.67 -23.55 22.57
CA GLY A 63 -13.71 -24.06 23.54
C GLY A 63 -12.49 -24.74 22.92
N SER A 64 -11.92 -25.71 23.63
CA SER A 64 -10.72 -26.47 23.26
C SER A 64 -11.03 -27.94 23.00
N GLY A 65 -10.16 -28.59 22.23
CA GLY A 65 -10.31 -29.99 21.81
C GLY A 65 -10.88 -30.15 20.40
N ASN A 66 -11.02 -31.41 19.97
CA ASN A 66 -11.49 -31.74 18.63
C ASN A 66 -12.91 -31.19 18.37
N GLY A 67 -13.14 -30.60 17.20
CA GLY A 67 -14.43 -29.98 16.86
C GLY A 67 -14.77 -28.68 17.62
N HIS A 68 -13.77 -28.05 18.25
CA HIS A 68 -13.95 -26.79 18.97
C HIS A 68 -13.21 -25.61 18.33
N THR A 69 -13.50 -24.39 18.76
CA THR A 69 -12.92 -23.15 18.21
C THR A 69 -11.38 -23.14 18.19
N TRP A 70 -10.69 -23.62 19.23
CA TRP A 70 -9.21 -23.73 19.20
C TRP A 70 -8.70 -24.73 18.16
N TRP A 71 -9.50 -25.73 17.80
CA TRP A 71 -9.18 -26.64 16.69
C TRP A 71 -9.33 -25.94 15.34
N GLY A 72 -10.33 -25.06 15.23
CA GLY A 72 -10.50 -24.17 14.07
C GLY A 72 -9.33 -23.19 13.92
N PHE A 73 -8.92 -22.50 14.99
CA PHE A 73 -7.82 -21.53 14.95
C PHE A 73 -6.48 -22.12 14.51
N TRP A 74 -6.25 -23.42 14.76
CA TRP A 74 -5.08 -24.11 14.20
C TRP A 74 -5.03 -24.09 12.67
N ILE A 75 -6.21 -24.09 12.04
CA ILE A 75 -6.39 -24.09 10.57
C ILE A 75 -6.49 -22.66 10.04
N THR A 76 -7.18 -21.77 10.76
CA THR A 76 -7.59 -20.46 10.24
C THR A 76 -6.69 -19.31 10.67
N ASP A 77 -6.00 -19.44 11.82
CA ASP A 77 -5.33 -18.34 12.51
C ASP A 77 -3.95 -18.77 13.03
N ARG A 78 -3.16 -19.40 12.15
CA ARG A 78 -1.82 -19.90 12.45
C ARG A 78 -0.85 -19.58 11.32
N THR A 79 0.30 -19.02 11.66
CA THR A 79 1.40 -18.75 10.73
C THR A 79 2.10 -20.05 10.31
N SER A 80 2.89 -19.99 9.23
CA SER A 80 3.65 -21.16 8.74
C SER A 80 4.71 -21.65 9.73
N ASP A 81 5.28 -20.77 10.54
CA ASP A 81 6.20 -21.11 11.64
C ASP A 81 5.47 -21.55 12.93
N GLY A 82 4.13 -21.52 12.92
CA GLY A 82 3.29 -22.18 13.92
C GLY A 82 2.76 -21.30 15.04
N ARG A 83 3.01 -19.99 15.01
CA ARG A 83 2.46 -19.01 15.96
C ARG A 83 0.97 -18.76 15.67
N PHE A 84 0.21 -18.40 16.70
CA PHE A 84 -1.15 -17.90 16.50
C PHE A 84 -1.11 -16.53 15.83
N ILE A 85 -2.08 -16.24 14.96
CA ILE A 85 -2.26 -14.90 14.37
C ILE A 85 -3.15 -14.09 15.31
N ASP A 86 -2.53 -13.35 16.24
CA ASP A 86 -3.23 -12.43 17.16
C ASP A 86 -3.27 -11.01 16.57
N ARG A 87 -4.34 -10.69 15.86
CA ARG A 87 -4.54 -9.37 15.23
C ARG A 87 -4.62 -8.20 16.22
N TYR A 88 -4.69 -8.47 17.53
CA TYR A 88 -4.77 -7.46 18.58
C TYR A 88 -3.42 -7.09 19.19
N SER A 89 -2.36 -7.81 18.86
CA SER A 89 -1.03 -7.67 19.47
C SER A 89 0.06 -7.63 18.40
N ALA A 90 1.21 -7.03 18.73
CA ALA A 90 2.36 -7.02 17.84
C ALA A 90 2.81 -8.45 17.53
N GLU A 91 3.23 -8.70 16.28
CA GLU A 91 3.61 -10.04 15.82
C GLU A 91 4.73 -10.68 16.66
N SER A 92 5.64 -9.87 17.18
CA SER A 92 6.72 -10.33 18.07
C SER A 92 6.24 -10.93 19.39
N GLU A 93 4.98 -10.71 19.77
CA GLU A 93 4.36 -11.21 21.00
C GLU A 93 3.47 -12.45 20.78
N TRP A 94 3.31 -12.89 19.52
CA TRP A 94 2.41 -13.99 19.19
C TRP A 94 2.90 -15.33 19.75
N PRO A 95 2.09 -16.02 20.58
CA PRO A 95 2.51 -17.27 21.20
C PRO A 95 2.47 -18.43 20.21
N MET A 96 3.33 -19.42 20.45
CA MET A 96 3.39 -20.65 19.65
C MET A 96 2.15 -21.52 19.87
N SER A 97 1.57 -22.03 18.79
CA SER A 97 0.55 -23.07 18.86
C SER A 97 1.21 -24.44 19.02
N THR A 98 0.91 -25.13 20.13
CA THR A 98 1.63 -26.37 20.52
C THR A 98 1.03 -27.63 19.92
N SER A 99 -0.30 -27.72 19.83
CA SER A 99 -1.02 -28.84 19.22
C SER A 99 -2.43 -28.41 18.81
N GLN A 100 -2.99 -29.11 17.82
CA GLN A 100 -4.31 -28.77 17.27
C GLN A 100 -5.40 -28.92 18.34
N GLY A 101 -6.18 -27.86 18.55
CA GLY A 101 -7.23 -27.83 19.57
C GLY A 101 -6.76 -27.41 20.96
N ALA A 102 -5.47 -27.21 21.19
CA ALA A 102 -4.95 -26.70 22.46
C ALA A 102 -5.16 -25.18 22.59
N VAL A 103 -5.38 -24.75 23.83
CA VAL A 103 -5.49 -23.31 24.18
C VAL A 103 -4.11 -22.66 24.02
N GLY A 104 -4.05 -21.50 23.37
CA GLY A 104 -2.83 -20.70 23.32
C GLY A 104 -2.44 -20.18 24.70
N SER A 105 -1.15 -20.28 25.03
CA SER A 105 -0.65 -19.81 26.34
C SER A 105 -0.93 -18.32 26.52
N GLY A 106 -1.68 -17.97 27.57
CA GLY A 106 -2.05 -16.58 27.87
C GLY A 106 -3.08 -15.97 26.90
N MET A 107 -3.74 -16.78 26.06
CA MET A 107 -4.73 -16.32 25.10
C MET A 107 -6.17 -16.67 25.50
N ASN A 108 -7.10 -15.88 24.99
CA ASN A 108 -8.54 -16.12 25.01
C ASN A 108 -9.05 -16.31 23.58
N ILE A 109 -10.28 -16.83 23.47
CA ILE A 109 -11.09 -16.73 22.25
C ILE A 109 -11.81 -15.39 22.34
N GLU A 110 -11.48 -14.45 21.46
CA GLU A 110 -12.06 -13.13 21.44
C GLU A 110 -13.30 -13.06 20.55
N HIS A 111 -14.37 -12.48 21.09
CA HIS A 111 -15.55 -12.08 20.32
C HIS A 111 -15.32 -10.65 19.81
N SER A 112 -14.78 -10.51 18.59
CA SER A 112 -14.48 -9.19 18.01
C SER A 112 -15.67 -8.25 18.12
N PHE A 113 -16.83 -8.73 17.65
CA PHE A 113 -18.16 -8.21 17.90
C PHE A 113 -18.72 -8.83 19.20
N PRO A 114 -18.77 -8.09 20.32
CA PRO A 114 -18.97 -8.65 21.64
C PRO A 114 -20.31 -9.34 21.86
N LYS A 115 -20.28 -10.56 22.41
CA LYS A 115 -21.49 -11.34 22.75
C LYS A 115 -22.49 -10.64 23.65
N SER A 116 -22.02 -9.74 24.52
CA SER A 116 -22.92 -8.97 25.40
C SER A 116 -23.90 -8.11 24.62
N TRP A 117 -23.58 -7.75 23.36
CA TRP A 117 -24.40 -6.89 22.54
C TRP A 117 -25.69 -7.56 22.05
N TRP A 118 -25.83 -8.88 22.18
CA TRP A 118 -27.08 -9.61 21.91
C TRP A 118 -27.58 -10.42 23.12
N GLY A 119 -27.11 -10.09 24.33
CA GLY A 119 -27.51 -10.79 25.56
C GLY A 119 -26.65 -12.00 25.93
N GLY A 120 -25.63 -12.32 25.15
CA GLY A 120 -24.68 -13.39 25.47
C GLY A 120 -25.24 -14.80 25.28
N SER A 121 -26.37 -14.94 24.58
CA SER A 121 -26.91 -16.25 24.21
C SER A 121 -25.88 -17.02 23.37
N LYS A 122 -25.77 -18.33 23.62
CA LYS A 122 -24.85 -19.24 22.93
C LYS A 122 -25.47 -19.74 21.62
N ASN A 123 -25.79 -18.81 20.73
CA ASN A 123 -26.29 -19.08 19.38
C ASN A 123 -25.12 -19.20 18.38
N GLN A 124 -25.42 -19.33 17.08
CA GLN A 124 -24.42 -19.39 16.01
C GLN A 124 -23.40 -18.24 16.06
N ALA A 125 -23.86 -16.99 16.30
CA ALA A 125 -23.00 -15.81 16.45
C ALA A 125 -21.96 -15.92 17.58
N TYR A 126 -22.25 -16.72 18.61
CA TYR A 126 -21.32 -16.99 19.71
C TYR A 126 -20.13 -17.86 19.27
N GLN A 127 -20.29 -18.64 18.19
CA GLN A 127 -19.37 -19.70 17.78
C GLN A 127 -18.77 -19.47 16.38
N ASP A 128 -19.20 -18.41 15.71
CA ASP A 128 -18.81 -18.08 14.34
C ASP A 128 -17.35 -17.62 14.25
N LEU A 129 -16.53 -18.38 13.53
CA LEU A 129 -15.12 -18.10 13.28
C LEU A 129 -14.89 -16.82 12.48
N TYR A 130 -15.87 -16.24 11.79
CA TYR A 130 -15.74 -14.89 11.23
C TYR A 130 -15.76 -13.79 12.31
N ASN A 131 -16.32 -14.08 13.48
CA ASN A 131 -16.32 -13.20 14.64
C ASN A 131 -15.19 -13.53 15.65
N LEU A 132 -14.87 -14.82 15.76
CA LEU A 132 -13.95 -15.35 16.75
C LEU A 132 -12.51 -15.32 16.26
N MET A 133 -11.61 -14.83 17.12
CA MET A 133 -10.16 -14.80 16.85
C MET A 133 -9.37 -15.17 18.11
N PRO A 134 -8.17 -15.75 17.99
CA PRO A 134 -7.28 -15.91 19.13
C PRO A 134 -6.72 -14.54 19.53
N CYS A 135 -6.71 -14.23 20.81
CA CYS A 135 -6.26 -12.92 21.31
C CYS A 135 -5.55 -13.04 22.66
N ALA A 136 -4.45 -12.31 22.87
CA ALA A 136 -3.82 -12.22 24.18
C ALA A 136 -4.82 -11.77 25.26
N SER A 137 -4.89 -12.52 26.36
CA SER A 137 -5.91 -12.36 27.41
C SER A 137 -5.92 -10.96 28.04
N LYS A 138 -4.76 -10.30 28.14
CA LYS A 138 -4.63 -8.94 28.68
C LYS A 138 -5.31 -7.91 27.78
N ILE A 139 -5.00 -7.87 26.48
CA ILE A 139 -5.61 -6.89 25.58
C ILE A 139 -7.09 -7.19 25.34
N ASN A 140 -7.49 -8.46 25.30
CA ASN A 140 -8.89 -8.87 25.32
C ASN A 140 -9.64 -8.24 26.52
N SER A 141 -9.09 -8.41 27.73
CA SER A 141 -9.69 -7.83 28.95
C SER A 141 -9.76 -6.30 28.91
N THR A 142 -8.73 -5.64 28.37
CA THR A 142 -8.70 -4.17 28.20
C THR A 142 -9.73 -3.70 27.18
N LYS A 143 -9.82 -4.36 26.01
CA LYS A 143 -10.78 -4.06 24.93
C LYS A 143 -12.23 -4.16 25.43
N SER A 144 -12.50 -5.10 26.34
CA SER A 144 -13.82 -5.26 26.96
C SER A 144 -14.91 -5.43 25.88
N ASN A 145 -16.11 -4.88 26.13
CA ASN A 145 -17.20 -4.83 25.18
C ASN A 145 -17.36 -3.45 24.50
N TYR A 146 -16.28 -2.67 24.41
CA TYR A 146 -16.33 -1.37 23.76
C TYR A 146 -16.56 -1.51 22.25
N PRO A 147 -17.28 -0.56 21.64
CA PRO A 147 -17.42 -0.51 20.19
C PRO A 147 -16.09 -0.22 19.48
N MET A 148 -16.02 -0.64 18.22
CA MET A 148 -14.87 -0.32 17.37
C MET A 148 -15.03 1.09 16.80
N GLY A 149 -14.03 1.96 17.01
CA GLY A 149 -14.07 3.36 16.60
C GLY A 149 -12.71 4.05 16.74
N LYS A 150 -12.62 5.34 16.39
CA LYS A 150 -11.38 6.12 16.53
C LYS A 150 -11.14 6.49 17.99
N VAL A 151 -9.98 6.14 18.53
CA VAL A 151 -9.54 6.55 19.87
C VAL A 151 -8.71 7.83 19.74
N VAL A 152 -9.20 8.93 20.32
CA VAL A 152 -8.58 10.26 20.20
C VAL A 152 -7.80 10.65 21.45
N SER A 153 -8.07 10.03 22.60
CA SER A 153 -7.33 10.28 23.84
C SER A 153 -7.46 9.13 24.84
N GLY A 154 -6.63 9.16 25.89
CA GLY A 154 -6.75 8.23 27.01
C GLY A 154 -6.48 6.77 26.65
N ASP A 155 -5.63 6.51 25.66
CA ASP A 155 -5.28 5.17 25.23
C ASP A 155 -4.62 4.36 26.37
N LYS A 156 -5.18 3.19 26.66
CA LYS A 156 -4.72 2.19 27.64
C LYS A 156 -4.46 0.83 27.00
N GLY A 157 -4.34 0.81 25.68
CA GLY A 157 -4.06 -0.36 24.87
C GLY A 157 -2.69 -0.97 25.12
N ASN A 158 -2.21 -1.73 24.14
CA ASN A 158 -0.91 -2.40 24.16
C ASN A 158 0.10 -1.82 23.15
N GLY A 159 -0.17 -0.64 22.59
CA GLY A 159 0.64 -0.05 21.52
C GLY A 159 0.34 -0.62 20.13
N TRP A 160 -0.57 -1.60 20.04
CA TRP A 160 -1.04 -2.19 18.78
C TRP A 160 -2.54 -1.99 18.62
N THR A 161 -3.32 -2.46 19.58
CA THR A 161 -4.73 -2.11 19.78
C THR A 161 -4.81 -0.94 20.74
N LYS A 162 -5.51 0.13 20.34
CA LYS A 162 -5.82 1.25 21.23
C LYS A 162 -7.14 1.01 21.95
N VAL A 163 -7.25 1.47 23.18
CA VAL A 163 -8.52 1.48 23.95
C VAL A 163 -8.61 2.75 24.75
N GLY A 164 -9.58 3.62 24.45
CA GLY A 164 -9.64 4.95 25.03
C GLY A 164 -10.93 5.69 24.71
N ASP A 165 -10.89 7.01 24.80
CA ASP A 165 -12.03 7.90 24.55
C ASP A 165 -12.06 8.34 23.08
N GLY A 166 -13.25 8.32 22.49
CA GLY A 166 -13.56 8.94 21.21
C GLY A 166 -13.88 10.42 21.34
N SER A 167 -14.01 11.10 20.20
CA SER A 167 -14.33 12.55 20.16
C SER A 167 -15.73 12.88 20.68
N ASP A 168 -16.61 11.90 20.78
CA ASP A 168 -17.96 11.98 21.33
C ASP A 168 -18.02 11.66 22.83
N GLY A 169 -16.87 11.42 23.48
CA GLY A 169 -16.78 11.05 24.88
C GLY A 169 -17.14 9.59 25.20
N GLN A 170 -17.41 8.76 24.19
CA GLN A 170 -17.64 7.33 24.38
C GLN A 170 -16.32 6.55 24.40
N LYS A 171 -16.34 5.36 25.01
CA LYS A 171 -15.18 4.45 24.98
C LYS A 171 -15.18 3.63 23.68
N TYR A 172 -14.03 3.58 23.03
CA TYR A 172 -13.79 2.78 21.83
C TYR A 172 -12.53 1.93 21.98
N TRP A 173 -12.46 0.88 21.17
CA TRP A 173 -11.20 0.28 20.78
C TRP A 173 -10.92 0.55 19.30
N GLU A 174 -9.64 0.71 18.95
CA GLU A 174 -9.17 0.93 17.58
C GLU A 174 -8.10 -0.13 17.26
N PRO A 175 -8.27 -0.93 16.19
CA PRO A 175 -7.23 -1.85 15.73
C PRO A 175 -6.02 -1.09 15.15
N ALA A 176 -4.89 -1.79 15.06
CA ALA A 176 -3.73 -1.32 14.29
C ALA A 176 -4.08 -1.13 12.81
N ASP A 177 -3.35 -0.27 12.10
CA ASP A 177 -3.72 0.19 10.77
C ASP A 177 -3.81 -0.96 9.74
N GLU A 178 -2.95 -1.95 9.85
CA GLU A 178 -2.89 -3.15 9.00
C GLU A 178 -4.01 -4.17 9.25
N TRP A 179 -4.84 -3.97 10.28
CA TRP A 179 -5.97 -4.86 10.61
C TRP A 179 -7.31 -4.13 10.54
N LYS A 180 -7.32 -2.83 10.22
CA LYS A 180 -8.54 -2.00 10.21
C LYS A 180 -9.57 -2.51 9.23
N GLY A 181 -9.13 -2.99 8.07
CA GLY A 181 -9.98 -3.55 7.03
C GLY A 181 -10.53 -4.91 7.41
N ASP A 182 -9.68 -5.80 7.93
CA ASP A 182 -10.08 -7.14 8.40
C ASP A 182 -11.22 -7.04 9.42
N PHE A 183 -11.04 -6.20 10.44
CA PHE A 183 -12.07 -5.99 11.46
C PHE A 183 -13.30 -5.27 10.92
N ALA A 184 -13.14 -4.28 10.02
CA ALA A 184 -14.28 -3.60 9.40
C ALA A 184 -15.17 -4.58 8.61
N ARG A 185 -14.57 -5.43 7.77
CA ARG A 185 -15.28 -6.48 7.02
C ARG A 185 -15.91 -7.51 7.94
N GLY A 186 -15.25 -7.87 9.05
CA GLY A 186 -15.84 -8.72 10.10
C GLY A 186 -17.06 -8.08 10.77
N TYR A 187 -17.01 -6.78 11.08
CA TYR A 187 -18.13 -6.05 11.68
C TYR A 187 -19.31 -5.90 10.72
N MET A 188 -19.06 -5.61 9.45
CA MET A 188 -20.10 -5.56 8.41
C MET A 188 -20.75 -6.94 8.19
N TYR A 189 -19.95 -8.01 8.21
CA TYR A 189 -20.45 -9.39 8.20
C TYR A 189 -21.39 -9.63 9.38
N MET A 190 -20.98 -9.32 10.62
CA MET A 190 -21.81 -9.55 11.80
C MET A 190 -23.12 -8.76 11.76
N ALA A 191 -23.06 -7.48 11.36
CA ALA A 191 -24.25 -6.62 11.23
C ALA A 191 -25.20 -7.03 10.08
N THR A 192 -24.74 -7.91 9.18
CA THR A 192 -25.54 -8.44 8.07
C THR A 192 -26.05 -9.84 8.38
N CYS A 193 -25.15 -10.77 8.71
CA CYS A 193 -25.45 -12.18 9.01
C CYS A 193 -26.39 -12.34 10.20
N TYR A 194 -26.27 -11.48 11.21
CA TYR A 194 -27.04 -11.57 12.45
C TYR A 194 -27.97 -10.37 12.64
N LYS A 195 -28.38 -9.71 11.55
CA LYS A 195 -29.23 -8.51 11.60
C LYS A 195 -30.53 -8.68 12.40
N ASN A 196 -31.02 -9.93 12.53
CA ASN A 196 -32.24 -10.31 13.22
C ASN A 196 -32.10 -10.45 14.75
N LEU A 197 -30.90 -10.30 15.31
CA LEU A 197 -30.70 -10.31 16.76
C LEU A 197 -31.16 -8.98 17.38
N THR A 198 -31.63 -9.03 18.62
CA THR A 198 -31.93 -7.82 19.39
C THR A 198 -30.66 -7.26 20.02
N TRP A 199 -30.25 -6.08 19.58
CA TRP A 199 -29.03 -5.44 20.05
C TRP A 199 -29.22 -4.72 21.38
N GLN A 200 -28.18 -4.63 22.21
CA GLN A 200 -28.24 -4.01 23.52
C GLN A 200 -26.87 -3.56 24.05
N GLY A 201 -26.90 -2.78 25.14
CA GLY A 201 -25.71 -2.27 25.80
C GLY A 201 -24.84 -1.43 24.87
N ASN A 202 -23.52 -1.56 24.98
CA ASN A 202 -22.54 -0.81 24.18
C ASN A 202 -22.67 -1.05 22.66
N GLY A 203 -23.35 -2.12 22.22
CA GLY A 203 -23.61 -2.35 20.80
C GLY A 203 -24.49 -1.26 20.19
N LEU A 204 -25.42 -0.69 20.96
CA LEU A 204 -26.28 0.41 20.51
C LEU A 204 -25.53 1.71 20.23
N ASN A 205 -24.23 1.78 20.53
CA ASN A 205 -23.40 2.91 20.14
C ASN A 205 -23.13 2.90 18.62
N ILE A 206 -23.08 1.72 18.00
CA ILE A 206 -22.81 1.54 16.56
C ILE A 206 -23.97 0.88 15.81
N LEU A 207 -24.95 0.30 16.52
CA LEU A 207 -26.06 -0.45 15.93
C LEU A 207 -27.40 0.25 16.12
N GLU A 208 -28.28 0.05 15.15
CA GLU A 208 -29.72 0.31 15.20
C GLU A 208 -30.47 -1.01 15.35
N GLN A 209 -31.69 -0.97 15.90
CA GLN A 209 -32.54 -2.17 16.02
C GLN A 209 -33.18 -2.58 14.69
N ASP A 210 -33.25 -1.65 13.74
CA ASP A 210 -33.79 -1.94 12.42
C ASP A 210 -32.84 -2.82 11.61
N ASP A 211 -33.43 -3.75 10.85
CA ASP A 211 -32.77 -4.63 9.90
C ASP A 211 -31.92 -3.90 8.84
N TYR A 212 -32.26 -2.64 8.56
CA TYR A 212 -31.51 -1.76 7.69
C TYR A 212 -31.55 -0.31 8.23
N PRO A 213 -30.41 0.39 8.32
CA PRO A 213 -29.06 -0.04 7.92
C PRO A 213 -28.40 -1.04 8.89
N THR A 214 -28.98 -1.28 10.08
CA THR A 214 -28.40 -1.97 11.25
C THR A 214 -27.14 -1.32 11.82
N LEU A 215 -26.19 -0.89 10.99
CA LEU A 215 -25.10 -0.03 11.44
C LEU A 215 -25.55 1.43 11.41
N LYS A 216 -25.20 2.18 12.45
CA LYS A 216 -25.35 3.64 12.47
C LYS A 216 -24.49 4.26 11.37
N GLN A 217 -24.95 5.39 10.85
CA GLN A 217 -24.30 6.06 9.73
C GLN A 217 -22.81 6.29 9.91
N TRP A 218 -22.43 6.92 11.01
CA TRP A 218 -21.03 7.17 11.32
C TRP A 218 -20.19 5.88 11.35
N ALA A 219 -20.79 4.76 11.80
CA ALA A 219 -20.09 3.49 11.97
C ALA A 219 -19.85 2.82 10.62
N TYR A 220 -20.88 2.72 9.76
CA TYR A 220 -20.65 2.17 8.42
C TYR A 220 -19.74 3.07 7.59
N GLU A 221 -19.81 4.40 7.71
CA GLU A 221 -18.91 5.32 7.01
C GLU A 221 -17.45 5.10 7.41
N LEU A 222 -17.21 4.95 8.73
CA LEU A 222 -15.89 4.63 9.26
C LEU A 222 -15.38 3.26 8.79
N TYR A 223 -16.23 2.24 8.83
CA TYR A 223 -15.83 0.89 8.45
C TYR A 223 -15.62 0.77 6.94
N ILE A 224 -16.38 1.49 6.10
CA ILE A 224 -16.10 1.61 4.66
C ILE A 224 -14.75 2.29 4.45
N GLN A 225 -14.48 3.40 5.15
CA GLN A 225 -13.19 4.09 5.07
C GLN A 225 -12.03 3.13 5.38
N TRP A 226 -12.14 2.37 6.46
CA TRP A 226 -11.12 1.41 6.88
C TRP A 226 -10.97 0.23 5.93
N ALA A 227 -12.06 -0.38 5.48
CA ALA A 227 -12.04 -1.48 4.52
C ALA A 227 -11.46 -1.07 3.15
N LYS A 228 -11.63 0.20 2.75
CA LYS A 228 -11.01 0.74 1.53
C LYS A 228 -9.53 1.04 1.70
N ALA A 229 -9.10 1.49 2.88
CA ALA A 229 -7.71 1.80 3.18
C ALA A 229 -6.86 0.53 3.36
N ASP A 230 -7.44 -0.50 3.96
CA ASP A 230 -6.82 -1.81 4.18
C ASP A 230 -7.63 -2.88 3.41
N LYS A 231 -7.23 -3.14 2.17
CA LYS A 231 -7.90 -4.10 1.27
C LYS A 231 -7.65 -5.54 1.72
N PRO A 232 -8.50 -6.52 1.32
CA PRO A 232 -8.26 -7.91 1.65
C PRO A 232 -6.88 -8.42 1.26
N THR A 233 -6.16 -8.93 2.25
CA THR A 233 -4.84 -9.53 2.08
C THR A 233 -4.95 -11.00 1.73
N GLN A 234 -3.85 -11.60 1.23
CA GLN A 234 -3.81 -13.05 1.00
C GLN A 234 -4.08 -13.85 2.29
N LEU A 235 -3.65 -13.34 3.44
CA LEU A 235 -3.91 -13.92 4.76
C LEU A 235 -5.42 -13.95 5.03
N GLU A 236 -6.12 -12.84 4.82
CA GLU A 236 -7.56 -12.75 5.05
C GLU A 236 -8.35 -13.61 4.05
N ILE A 237 -7.98 -13.62 2.77
CA ILE A 237 -8.59 -14.47 1.73
C ILE A 237 -8.42 -15.95 2.08
N THR A 238 -7.22 -16.34 2.52
CA THR A 238 -6.92 -17.72 2.95
C THR A 238 -7.76 -18.10 4.16
N ARG A 239 -7.88 -17.19 5.13
CA ARG A 239 -8.75 -17.39 6.29
C ARG A 239 -10.21 -17.52 5.88
N ASN A 240 -10.72 -16.66 4.99
CA ASN A 240 -12.10 -16.73 4.51
C ASN A 240 -12.42 -18.09 3.86
N ASN A 241 -11.48 -18.59 3.05
CA ASN A 241 -11.57 -19.92 2.45
C ASN A 241 -11.52 -21.06 3.49
N ALA A 242 -10.64 -20.95 4.48
CA ALA A 242 -10.49 -21.96 5.53
C ALA A 242 -11.72 -22.02 6.45
N VAL A 243 -12.25 -20.87 6.87
CA VAL A 243 -13.49 -20.79 7.65
C VAL A 243 -14.66 -21.34 6.85
N SER A 244 -14.77 -21.02 5.56
CA SER A 244 -15.85 -21.54 4.69
C SER A 244 -15.84 -23.06 4.58
N LYS A 245 -14.67 -23.70 4.53
CA LYS A 245 -14.57 -25.17 4.58
C LYS A 245 -15.07 -25.77 5.90
N ILE A 246 -15.04 -25.02 6.99
CA ILE A 246 -15.49 -25.45 8.31
C ILE A 246 -16.99 -25.18 8.48
N GLN A 247 -17.43 -23.95 8.15
CA GLN A 247 -18.77 -23.46 8.47
C GLN A 247 -19.77 -23.54 7.33
N GLY A 248 -19.33 -23.81 6.10
CA GLY A 248 -20.18 -23.85 4.91
C GLY A 248 -20.58 -22.48 4.35
N ASN A 249 -20.55 -21.42 5.16
CA ASN A 249 -20.82 -20.05 4.71
C ASN A 249 -19.53 -19.25 4.44
N ARG A 250 -19.65 -18.07 3.81
CA ARG A 250 -18.53 -17.18 3.47
C ARG A 250 -18.72 -15.77 4.03
N ASN A 251 -17.65 -15.01 4.23
CA ASN A 251 -17.74 -13.57 4.44
C ASN A 251 -17.71 -12.83 3.09
N PRO A 252 -18.85 -12.31 2.60
CA PRO A 252 -18.93 -11.71 1.26
C PRO A 252 -18.22 -10.35 1.18
N PHE A 253 -17.97 -9.70 2.31
CA PHE A 253 -17.20 -8.45 2.36
C PHE A 253 -15.70 -8.68 2.14
N VAL A 254 -15.21 -9.91 2.34
CA VAL A 254 -13.86 -10.32 1.93
C VAL A 254 -13.84 -10.76 0.48
N ASP A 255 -14.87 -11.48 0.03
CA ASP A 255 -14.97 -11.97 -1.36
C ASP A 255 -15.20 -10.85 -2.37
N PHE A 256 -15.95 -9.80 -1.98
CA PHE A 256 -16.21 -8.61 -2.78
C PHE A 256 -15.85 -7.34 -1.99
N PRO A 257 -14.60 -6.86 -2.10
CA PRO A 257 -14.09 -5.74 -1.31
C PRO A 257 -14.84 -4.43 -1.49
N ASN A 258 -15.74 -4.31 -2.47
CA ASN A 258 -16.55 -3.12 -2.72
C ASN A 258 -18.05 -3.32 -2.39
N LEU A 259 -18.47 -4.49 -1.90
CA LEU A 259 -19.87 -4.80 -1.59
C LEU A 259 -20.50 -3.78 -0.62
N MET A 260 -19.73 -3.28 0.33
CA MET A 260 -20.21 -2.31 1.32
C MET A 260 -20.67 -0.99 0.70
N ASP A 261 -20.11 -0.59 -0.44
CA ASP A 261 -20.53 0.63 -1.14
C ASP A 261 -21.92 0.49 -1.76
N TYR A 262 -22.31 -0.72 -2.15
CA TYR A 262 -23.62 -1.02 -2.72
C TYR A 262 -24.70 -1.19 -1.64
N ILE A 263 -24.29 -1.47 -0.39
CA ILE A 263 -25.22 -1.63 0.73
C ILE A 263 -25.41 -0.29 1.46
N TRP A 264 -24.33 0.40 1.84
CA TRP A 264 -24.39 1.61 2.67
C TRP A 264 -23.72 2.84 2.06
N GLY A 265 -22.80 2.65 1.10
CA GLY A 265 -21.96 3.73 0.57
C GLY A 265 -22.55 4.47 -0.63
N ASP A 266 -21.65 5.06 -1.43
CA ASP A 266 -21.99 5.93 -2.55
C ASP A 266 -22.61 5.20 -3.76
N SER A 267 -22.52 3.87 -3.78
CA SER A 267 -23.04 3.00 -4.84
C SER A 267 -24.39 2.39 -4.47
N ILE A 268 -25.04 2.83 -3.39
CA ILE A 268 -26.33 2.32 -2.89
C ILE A 268 -27.46 2.28 -3.93
N ASN A 269 -27.44 3.16 -4.93
CA ASN A 269 -28.45 3.22 -5.99
C ASN A 269 -28.04 2.45 -7.27
N LYS A 270 -26.94 1.71 -7.23
CA LYS A 270 -26.42 0.95 -8.37
C LYS A 270 -26.65 -0.54 -8.17
N PRO A 271 -27.12 -1.28 -9.19
CA PRO A 271 -27.25 -2.73 -9.08
C PRO A 271 -25.88 -3.37 -8.91
N PHE A 272 -25.77 -4.28 -7.95
CA PHE A 272 -24.60 -5.13 -7.76
C PHE A 272 -24.63 -6.30 -8.75
N ASP A 273 -23.50 -6.64 -9.36
CA ASP A 273 -23.37 -7.84 -10.21
C ASP A 273 -22.07 -8.59 -9.83
N PRO A 274 -22.20 -9.76 -9.17
CA PRO A 274 -21.05 -10.59 -8.78
C PRO A 274 -20.12 -10.95 -9.94
N ALA A 275 -20.63 -11.01 -11.17
CA ALA A 275 -19.86 -11.42 -12.34
C ALA A 275 -18.95 -10.30 -12.88
N THR A 276 -19.24 -9.03 -12.56
CA THR A 276 -18.53 -7.88 -13.12
C THR A 276 -17.87 -6.98 -12.07
N THR A 277 -18.14 -7.23 -10.79
CA THR A 277 -17.59 -6.46 -9.68
C THR A 277 -16.19 -6.97 -9.27
N GLU A 278 -15.48 -6.18 -8.45
CA GLU A 278 -14.19 -6.58 -7.87
C GLU A 278 -14.36 -7.82 -6.99
N CYS A 279 -13.58 -8.87 -7.24
CA CYS A 279 -13.62 -10.11 -6.47
C CYS A 279 -12.21 -10.48 -6.00
N SER A 280 -12.06 -10.78 -4.71
CA SER A 280 -10.75 -11.09 -4.12
C SER A 280 -10.16 -12.41 -4.62
N ALA A 281 -10.99 -13.33 -5.12
CA ALA A 281 -10.52 -14.57 -5.75
C ALA A 281 -9.69 -14.32 -7.04
N ASN A 282 -9.80 -13.15 -7.65
CA ASN A 282 -9.03 -12.76 -8.83
C ASN A 282 -7.70 -12.06 -8.49
N TYR A 283 -7.32 -11.97 -7.20
CA TYR A 283 -6.02 -11.45 -6.77
C TYR A 283 -4.93 -12.48 -7.13
N THR A 284 -4.44 -12.45 -8.36
CA THR A 284 -3.28 -13.24 -8.77
C THR A 284 -2.01 -12.46 -8.50
N GLY A 285 -1.29 -12.76 -7.41
CA GLY A 285 0.12 -12.37 -7.26
C GLY A 285 0.50 -11.38 -6.15
N GLY A 286 -0.31 -11.22 -5.10
CA GLY A 286 0.12 -10.50 -3.89
C GLY A 286 1.03 -11.35 -3.00
N GLY A 287 2.22 -11.73 -3.51
CA GLY A 287 3.22 -12.44 -2.72
C GLY A 287 3.81 -11.53 -1.65
N ASP A 288 3.72 -11.98 -0.39
CA ASP A 288 4.52 -11.62 0.79
C ASP A 288 5.36 -10.35 0.68
N ASN A 289 4.70 -9.19 0.66
CA ASN A 289 5.38 -7.92 0.90
C ASN A 289 4.53 -7.10 1.88
N PRO A 290 4.94 -6.93 3.15
CA PRO A 290 4.19 -6.19 4.16
C PRO A 290 4.27 -4.66 3.95
N GLY A 291 4.08 -4.21 2.70
CA GLY A 291 4.16 -2.79 2.34
C GLY A 291 3.91 -2.48 0.85
N GLY A 292 3.38 -3.41 0.06
CA GLY A 292 3.14 -3.21 -1.38
C GLY A 292 1.67 -3.33 -1.73
N GLY A 293 0.88 -2.31 -1.45
CA GLY A 293 -0.48 -2.19 -1.95
C GLY A 293 -0.49 -1.53 -3.32
N ASP A 294 -1.11 -2.19 -4.31
CA ASP A 294 -1.64 -1.52 -5.51
C ASP A 294 -2.89 -0.70 -5.12
N THR A 295 -2.67 0.28 -4.25
CA THR A 295 -3.56 1.39 -3.97
C THR A 295 -3.33 2.45 -5.06
N PRO A 296 -4.34 3.24 -5.48
CA PRO A 296 -4.06 4.62 -5.84
C PRO A 296 -3.40 5.24 -4.61
N THR A 297 -2.08 5.33 -4.63
CA THR A 297 -1.32 5.92 -3.54
C THR A 297 -1.75 7.38 -3.42
N ASP A 298 -2.03 7.85 -2.20
CA ASP A 298 -1.71 9.26 -1.91
C ASP A 298 -0.29 9.44 -2.45
N PRO A 299 -0.03 10.39 -3.36
CA PRO A 299 1.16 10.34 -4.21
C PRO A 299 2.39 10.11 -3.34
N THR A 300 2.87 8.88 -3.34
CA THR A 300 4.02 8.48 -2.54
C THR A 300 5.23 9.10 -3.21
N GLU A 301 6.11 9.69 -2.40
CA GLU A 301 7.37 10.22 -2.90
C GLU A 301 8.09 9.12 -3.69
N GLU A 302 8.28 9.32 -4.99
CA GLU A 302 8.95 8.37 -5.89
C GLU A 302 10.28 8.96 -6.38
N SER A 303 11.22 8.08 -6.72
CA SER A 303 12.44 8.49 -7.42
C SER A 303 12.08 8.92 -8.85
N ILE A 304 12.38 10.16 -9.20
CA ILE A 304 12.17 10.73 -10.54
C ILE A 304 13.38 10.38 -11.40
N GLN A 305 14.59 10.62 -10.86
CA GLN A 305 15.81 10.44 -11.59
C GLN A 305 16.98 10.17 -10.63
N GLU A 306 17.83 9.24 -11.00
CA GLU A 306 19.07 8.93 -10.31
C GLU A 306 20.23 8.97 -11.31
N TYR A 307 21.28 9.70 -10.95
CA TYR A 307 22.52 9.80 -11.71
C TYR A 307 23.69 9.38 -10.83
N VAL A 308 24.45 8.38 -11.26
CA VAL A 308 25.62 7.88 -10.54
C VAL A 308 26.86 8.14 -11.39
N PHE A 309 27.55 9.24 -11.13
CA PHE A 309 28.62 9.75 -12.00
C PHE A 309 29.91 8.91 -11.97
N THR A 310 30.04 7.99 -11.01
CA THR A 310 31.10 6.98 -11.01
C THR A 310 30.93 5.94 -12.14
N SER A 311 29.77 5.91 -12.79
CA SER A 311 29.47 5.02 -13.92
C SER A 311 29.57 5.69 -15.30
N GLY A 312 29.81 7.01 -15.36
CA GLY A 312 29.88 7.78 -16.61
C GLY A 312 29.40 9.23 -16.45
N ASP A 313 29.28 9.95 -17.57
CA ASP A 313 28.76 11.34 -17.60
C ASP A 313 27.24 11.42 -17.40
N CYS A 314 26.54 10.29 -17.51
CA CYS A 314 25.09 10.18 -17.45
C CYS A 314 24.34 11.13 -18.40
N GLY A 315 24.95 11.47 -19.54
CA GLY A 315 24.37 12.40 -20.52
C GLY A 315 24.44 13.88 -20.12
N PHE A 316 25.18 14.23 -19.06
CA PHE A 316 25.42 15.63 -18.72
C PHE A 316 26.32 16.29 -19.76
N THR A 317 26.03 17.55 -20.08
CA THR A 317 26.83 18.37 -20.99
C THR A 317 27.64 19.40 -20.22
N THR A 318 28.81 19.78 -20.75
CA THR A 318 29.63 20.85 -20.19
C THR A 318 29.41 22.15 -20.94
N GLU A 319 29.38 23.26 -20.21
CA GLU A 319 29.38 24.61 -20.77
C GLU A 319 30.51 25.40 -20.10
N THR A 320 31.39 26.00 -20.89
CA THR A 320 32.55 26.73 -20.34
C THR A 320 32.47 28.19 -20.76
N THR A 321 32.42 29.07 -19.77
CA THR A 321 32.46 30.52 -19.95
C THR A 321 33.90 31.00 -19.98
N THR A 322 34.70 30.56 -19.02
CA THR A 322 36.11 30.96 -18.87
C THR A 322 36.95 29.73 -18.55
N CYS A 323 37.97 29.46 -19.37
CA CYS A 323 38.99 28.45 -19.10
C CYS A 323 40.22 28.74 -19.97
N PRO A 324 41.45 28.48 -19.49
CA PRO A 324 42.64 28.58 -20.33
C PRO A 324 42.56 27.72 -21.60
N GLU A 325 43.16 28.20 -22.69
CA GLU A 325 43.11 27.52 -23.99
C GLU A 325 43.60 26.06 -23.91
N GLY A 326 42.83 25.15 -24.52
CA GLY A 326 43.14 23.71 -24.51
C GLY A 326 42.93 23.00 -23.16
N LYS A 327 42.31 23.67 -22.17
CA LYS A 327 41.97 23.07 -20.87
C LYS A 327 40.46 22.86 -20.74
N THR A 328 40.10 21.98 -19.80
CA THR A 328 38.72 21.72 -19.41
C THR A 328 38.64 21.68 -17.88
N ILE A 329 37.60 22.31 -17.34
CA ILE A 329 37.36 22.37 -15.89
C ILE A 329 36.75 21.06 -15.42
N TRP A 330 35.69 20.60 -16.07
CA TRP A 330 34.93 19.42 -15.69
C TRP A 330 35.43 18.17 -16.40
N LYS A 331 35.65 17.11 -15.63
CA LYS A 331 36.01 15.77 -16.12
C LYS A 331 35.29 14.71 -15.30
N VAL A 332 34.84 13.63 -15.94
CA VAL A 332 34.32 12.46 -15.23
C VAL A 332 35.49 11.57 -14.80
N LYS A 333 35.44 11.09 -13.56
CA LYS A 333 36.39 10.11 -13.02
C LYS A 333 35.61 8.95 -12.40
N GLU A 334 36.00 7.72 -12.73
CA GLU A 334 35.32 6.49 -12.24
C GLU A 334 35.21 6.44 -10.71
N GLN A 335 36.17 6.98 -9.97
CA GLN A 335 36.17 6.91 -8.51
C GLN A 335 35.37 8.03 -7.83
N TYR A 336 35.19 9.18 -8.49
CA TYR A 336 34.74 10.42 -7.83
C TYR A 336 33.56 11.11 -8.54
N GLY A 337 33.19 10.63 -9.72
CA GLY A 337 32.19 11.27 -10.57
C GLY A 337 32.72 12.51 -11.27
N TRP A 338 31.84 13.51 -11.47
CA TRP A 338 32.21 14.77 -12.08
C TRP A 338 33.16 15.54 -11.16
N THR A 339 34.32 15.91 -11.70
CA THR A 339 35.37 16.63 -10.97
C THR A 339 35.69 17.94 -11.69
N GLY A 340 35.46 19.07 -11.02
CA GLY A 340 35.71 20.43 -11.50
C GLY A 340 36.94 21.04 -10.83
N SER A 341 37.86 21.60 -11.61
CA SER A 341 38.95 22.42 -11.09
C SER A 341 39.54 23.33 -12.17
N SER A 342 39.86 24.58 -11.81
CA SER A 342 40.67 25.48 -12.64
C SER A 342 42.16 25.48 -12.27
N TYR A 343 42.63 24.48 -11.51
CA TYR A 343 44.06 24.32 -11.21
C TYR A 343 44.78 23.56 -12.32
N PHE A 344 45.67 24.24 -13.05
CA PHE A 344 46.45 23.67 -14.15
C PHE A 344 47.97 23.80 -13.90
N GLY A 345 48.41 23.43 -12.70
CA GLY A 345 49.78 23.66 -12.21
C GLY A 345 49.94 25.01 -11.48
N SER A 346 48.99 25.92 -11.69
CA SER A 346 48.76 27.13 -10.91
C SER A 346 47.25 27.42 -10.86
N MET A 347 46.81 28.25 -9.92
CA MET A 347 45.41 28.67 -9.80
C MET A 347 45.08 29.62 -10.96
N GLN A 348 43.99 29.34 -11.67
CA GLN A 348 43.55 30.12 -12.84
C GLN A 348 42.09 30.50 -12.70
N GLU A 349 41.69 31.53 -13.44
CA GLU A 349 40.27 31.82 -13.64
C GLU A 349 39.57 30.65 -14.32
N GLY A 350 38.40 30.33 -13.82
CA GLY A 350 37.55 29.28 -14.36
C GLY A 350 36.09 29.56 -14.09
N ASP A 351 35.26 29.41 -15.10
CA ASP A 351 33.80 29.44 -15.00
C ASP A 351 33.27 28.39 -15.96
N ALA A 352 32.68 27.33 -15.40
CA ALA A 352 32.07 26.28 -16.19
C ALA A 352 30.95 25.58 -15.44
N ARG A 353 30.00 25.05 -16.22
CA ARG A 353 28.82 24.33 -15.77
C ARG A 353 28.88 22.89 -16.26
N ILE A 354 28.33 21.99 -15.47
CA ILE A 354 27.75 20.73 -15.97
C ILE A 354 26.24 20.83 -15.88
N VAL A 355 25.56 20.41 -16.94
CA VAL A 355 24.12 20.58 -17.12
C VAL A 355 23.50 19.21 -17.29
N SER A 356 22.49 18.90 -16.49
CA SER A 356 21.77 17.62 -16.61
C SER A 356 20.99 17.52 -17.93
N PRO A 357 20.64 16.30 -18.37
CA PRO A 357 19.48 16.10 -19.23
C PRO A 357 18.23 16.78 -18.65
N GLU A 358 17.23 17.04 -19.48
CA GLU A 358 15.94 17.56 -19.04
C GLU A 358 15.26 16.59 -18.07
N ILE A 359 14.79 17.10 -16.94
CA ILE A 359 14.04 16.39 -15.91
C ILE A 359 12.60 16.90 -15.94
N ASP A 360 11.66 16.00 -16.19
CA ASP A 360 10.24 16.35 -16.35
C ASP A 360 9.49 16.29 -15.01
N LEU A 361 9.23 17.46 -14.42
CA LEU A 361 8.45 17.61 -13.19
C LEU A 361 6.98 17.97 -13.47
N THR A 362 6.51 17.94 -14.72
CA THR A 362 5.13 18.36 -15.09
C THR A 362 4.06 17.52 -14.40
N GLY A 363 4.37 16.26 -14.08
CA GLY A 363 3.50 15.33 -13.39
C GLY A 363 3.52 15.42 -11.87
N TYR A 364 4.26 16.36 -11.25
CA TYR A 364 4.53 16.38 -9.81
C TYR A 364 3.98 17.64 -9.11
N SER A 365 3.56 17.46 -7.85
CA SER A 365 3.07 18.50 -6.94
C SER A 365 4.13 18.95 -5.93
N LYS A 366 5.12 18.08 -5.66
CA LYS A 366 6.31 18.36 -4.86
C LYS A 366 7.50 17.66 -5.49
N ALA A 367 8.68 18.25 -5.35
CA ALA A 367 9.93 17.63 -5.77
C ALA A 367 11.07 18.11 -4.88
N SER A 368 12.11 17.29 -4.75
CA SER A 368 13.36 17.68 -4.12
C SER A 368 14.54 16.93 -4.74
N MET A 369 15.74 17.42 -4.46
CA MET A 369 16.98 16.79 -4.90
C MET A 369 17.99 16.67 -3.77
N SER A 370 18.92 15.72 -3.93
CA SER A 370 20.12 15.64 -3.11
C SER A 370 21.29 15.10 -3.92
N PHE A 371 22.52 15.40 -3.51
CA PHE A 371 23.72 14.91 -4.14
C PHE A 371 24.85 14.74 -3.13
N GLU A 372 25.75 13.79 -3.41
CA GLU A 372 26.99 13.63 -2.67
C GLU A 372 28.11 14.42 -3.34
N HIS A 373 28.77 15.29 -2.58
CA HIS A 373 29.90 16.08 -3.07
C HIS A 373 31.05 16.22 -2.07
N ALA A 374 32.26 16.41 -2.58
CA ALA A 374 33.44 16.73 -1.79
C ALA A 374 34.12 17.98 -2.38
N ALA A 375 34.76 18.76 -1.52
CA ALA A 375 35.59 19.87 -1.97
C ALA A 375 36.88 19.93 -1.18
N ASN A 376 37.99 20.12 -1.88
CA ASN A 376 39.30 20.24 -1.26
C ASN A 376 40.15 21.28 -1.98
N LYS A 377 41.26 21.69 -1.35
CA LYS A 377 42.22 22.66 -1.86
C LYS A 377 41.62 24.06 -2.09
N MET A 378 40.58 24.41 -1.32
CA MET A 378 39.91 25.72 -1.41
C MET A 378 40.70 26.88 -0.79
N ASN A 379 41.92 26.66 -0.29
CA ASN A 379 42.76 27.70 0.32
C ASN A 379 42.05 28.51 1.44
N ASN A 380 41.34 27.82 2.33
CA ASN A 380 40.46 28.38 3.38
C ASN A 380 39.20 29.12 2.89
N ALA A 381 38.96 29.20 1.57
CA ALA A 381 37.69 29.71 1.04
C ALA A 381 36.54 28.71 1.31
N LYS A 382 35.32 29.24 1.43
CA LYS A 382 34.13 28.41 1.58
C LYS A 382 33.68 27.92 0.21
N PRO A 383 33.37 26.63 0.04
CA PRO A 383 32.88 26.12 -1.24
C PRO A 383 31.68 26.87 -1.82
N GLY A 384 30.72 27.26 -0.97
CA GLY A 384 29.53 28.01 -1.41
C GLY A 384 29.78 29.44 -1.90
N ASP A 385 31.00 29.97 -1.80
CA ASP A 385 31.40 31.25 -2.40
C ASP A 385 31.86 31.06 -3.87
N TYR A 386 32.21 29.83 -4.26
CA TYR A 386 32.81 29.49 -5.55
C TYR A 386 31.95 28.52 -6.36
N PHE A 387 31.13 27.73 -5.70
CA PHE A 387 30.30 26.70 -6.30
C PHE A 387 28.84 27.01 -6.05
N SER A 388 28.00 26.80 -7.05
CA SER A 388 26.55 26.96 -6.92
C SER A 388 25.81 25.86 -7.67
N VAL A 389 24.53 25.73 -7.33
CA VAL A 389 23.58 24.90 -8.07
C VAL A 389 22.55 25.81 -8.68
N GLU A 390 22.35 25.71 -9.98
CA GLU A 390 21.37 26.49 -10.74
C GLU A 390 20.26 25.57 -11.26
N ILE A 391 19.04 26.09 -11.37
CA ILE A 391 17.90 25.41 -11.97
C ILE A 391 17.49 26.18 -13.21
N ARG A 392 17.59 25.54 -14.38
CA ARG A 392 17.07 26.08 -15.63
C ARG A 392 15.65 25.60 -15.86
N HIS A 393 14.73 26.52 -16.13
CA HIS A 393 13.31 26.23 -16.40
C HIS A 393 12.71 27.36 -17.23
N ASP A 394 11.84 27.04 -18.20
CA ASP A 394 11.08 28.04 -18.97
C ASP A 394 11.93 29.19 -19.57
N GLY A 395 13.19 28.91 -19.95
CA GLY A 395 14.13 29.90 -20.47
C GLY A 395 14.79 30.81 -19.42
N ASN A 396 14.52 30.58 -18.13
CA ASN A 396 15.12 31.26 -16.99
C ASN A 396 16.14 30.36 -16.28
N THR A 397 16.99 30.99 -15.47
CA THR A 397 17.97 30.32 -14.59
C THR A 397 17.86 30.91 -13.19
N ASP A 398 17.53 30.08 -12.22
CA ASP A 398 17.53 30.44 -10.80
C ASP A 398 18.73 29.82 -10.09
N VAL A 399 19.32 30.54 -9.14
CA VAL A 399 20.41 30.03 -8.32
C VAL A 399 19.84 29.57 -6.98
N ILE A 400 20.11 28.33 -6.59
CA ILE A 400 19.72 27.79 -5.27
C ILE A 400 20.51 28.54 -4.18
N GLY A 401 19.80 29.01 -3.15
CA GLY A 401 20.40 29.66 -1.98
C GLY A 401 21.50 28.79 -1.36
N SER A 402 22.70 29.36 -1.19
CA SER A 402 23.88 28.63 -0.72
C SER A 402 23.68 28.03 0.67
N GLU A 403 22.87 28.68 1.50
CA GLU A 403 22.47 28.23 2.85
C GLU A 403 21.59 26.97 2.85
N LEU A 404 20.94 26.65 1.72
CA LEU A 404 20.13 25.44 1.57
C LEU A 404 20.99 24.21 1.24
N ILE A 405 22.26 24.40 0.92
CA ILE A 405 23.20 23.35 0.56
C ILE A 405 24.18 23.11 1.71
N LYS A 406 24.26 21.87 2.18
CA LYS A 406 25.26 21.45 3.17
C LYS A 406 26.62 21.30 2.50
N TRP A 407 27.37 22.40 2.40
CA TRP A 407 28.70 22.40 1.79
C TRP A 407 29.74 21.59 2.60
N PRO A 408 30.66 20.85 1.95
CA PRO A 408 31.83 20.27 2.60
C PRO A 408 32.75 21.37 3.13
N LYS A 409 33.72 20.99 3.98
CA LYS A 409 34.64 21.97 4.60
C LYS A 409 35.62 22.64 3.62
N GLY A 410 35.76 22.15 2.38
CA GLY A 410 36.72 22.69 1.40
C GLY A 410 38.19 22.28 1.63
N THR A 411 38.45 21.42 2.62
CA THR A 411 39.80 21.03 3.07
C THR A 411 39.99 19.52 3.20
N VAL A 412 38.97 18.73 2.85
CA VAL A 412 38.97 17.27 2.99
C VAL A 412 38.27 16.61 1.80
N TRP A 413 38.74 15.43 1.41
CA TRP A 413 38.10 14.61 0.35
C TRP A 413 36.91 13.78 0.85
N THR A 414 36.33 14.17 1.98
CA THR A 414 35.18 13.47 2.54
C THR A 414 33.93 13.93 1.80
N PHE A 415 33.28 12.99 1.12
CA PHE A 415 31.97 13.23 0.53
C PHE A 415 30.95 13.57 1.63
N ASN A 416 30.25 14.67 1.41
CA ASN A 416 29.13 15.13 2.21
C ASN A 416 27.85 14.98 1.39
N ASN A 417 26.73 14.74 2.05
CA ASN A 417 25.41 14.84 1.43
C ASN A 417 24.95 16.30 1.48
N SER A 418 24.47 16.83 0.35
CA SER A 418 24.00 18.21 0.21
C SER A 418 22.84 18.59 1.14
N GLY A 419 22.15 17.60 1.73
CA GLY A 419 20.82 17.76 2.30
C GLY A 419 19.73 17.61 1.25
N ASP A 420 18.48 17.60 1.71
CA ASP A 420 17.30 17.53 0.85
C ASP A 420 16.92 18.96 0.42
N ILE A 421 17.15 19.28 -0.84
CA ILE A 421 16.97 20.62 -1.41
C ILE A 421 15.61 20.64 -2.12
N SER A 422 14.69 21.48 -1.63
CA SER A 422 13.35 21.61 -2.22
C SER A 422 13.41 22.13 -3.66
N LEU A 423 12.68 21.45 -4.55
CA LEU A 423 12.40 21.86 -5.93
C LEU A 423 10.90 22.18 -6.13
N ASN A 424 10.16 22.39 -5.04
CA ASN A 424 8.70 22.57 -5.10
C ASN A 424 8.26 23.76 -5.99
N GLU A 425 9.06 24.82 -6.10
CA GLU A 425 8.77 25.96 -6.98
C GLU A 425 8.83 25.60 -8.47
N TYR A 426 9.46 24.47 -8.79
CA TYR A 426 9.61 23.94 -10.15
C TYR A 426 8.67 22.76 -10.43
N ALA A 427 7.85 22.35 -9.46
CA ALA A 427 6.79 21.38 -9.68
C ALA A 427 5.87 21.86 -10.81
N GLY A 428 5.53 20.97 -11.75
CA GLY A 428 4.76 21.34 -12.94
C GLY A 428 5.59 21.79 -14.15
N LYS A 429 6.93 21.84 -14.06
CA LYS A 429 7.83 22.31 -15.13
C LYS A 429 8.79 21.23 -15.63
N LYS A 430 9.44 21.49 -16.77
CA LYS A 430 10.65 20.78 -17.20
C LYS A 430 11.86 21.57 -16.79
N ILE A 431 12.83 20.92 -16.14
CA ILE A 431 14.02 21.59 -15.60
C ILE A 431 15.31 20.94 -16.04
N GLN A 432 16.42 21.68 -15.93
CA GLN A 432 17.76 21.11 -15.88
C GLN A 432 18.45 21.58 -14.60
N ILE A 433 19.15 20.66 -13.94
CA ILE A 433 19.97 20.95 -12.77
C ILE A 433 21.40 21.21 -13.26
N VAL A 434 21.96 22.34 -12.84
CA VAL A 434 23.28 22.80 -13.26
C VAL A 434 24.18 22.88 -12.03
N PHE A 435 25.34 22.26 -12.10
CA PHE A 435 26.41 22.52 -11.12
C PHE A 435 27.39 23.51 -11.73
N HIS A 436 27.51 24.68 -11.11
CA HIS A 436 28.35 25.78 -11.61
C HIS A 436 29.60 25.91 -10.76
N TYR A 437 30.75 25.73 -11.41
CA TYR A 437 32.07 25.94 -10.83
C TYR A 437 32.58 27.32 -11.21
N THR A 438 33.01 28.09 -10.22
CA THR A 438 33.89 29.23 -10.40
C THR A 438 35.20 29.04 -9.65
N GLY A 439 36.27 29.58 -10.20
CA GLY A 439 37.60 29.59 -9.62
C GLY A 439 38.35 30.83 -10.10
N ASN A 440 39.34 31.26 -9.34
CA ASN A 440 40.17 32.42 -9.67
C ASN A 440 41.63 32.16 -9.28
N THR A 441 42.46 33.20 -9.39
CA THR A 441 43.88 33.12 -9.05
C THR A 441 44.17 33.00 -7.55
N GLU A 442 43.16 33.12 -6.68
CA GLU A 442 43.27 32.99 -5.21
C GLU A 442 42.72 31.65 -4.68
N SER A 443 41.70 31.11 -5.35
CA SER A 443 41.13 29.79 -5.07
C SER A 443 40.67 29.11 -6.34
N ALA A 444 41.33 27.99 -6.67
CA ALA A 444 41.01 27.09 -7.78
C ALA A 444 40.82 25.67 -7.26
N GLY A 445 40.18 25.55 -6.09
CA GLY A 445 39.98 24.26 -5.42
C GLY A 445 39.17 23.29 -6.27
N THR A 446 39.16 22.03 -5.86
CA THR A 446 38.51 20.95 -6.61
C THR A 446 37.14 20.67 -6.02
N TRP A 447 36.13 20.55 -6.89
CA TRP A 447 34.78 20.10 -6.52
C TRP A 447 34.50 18.74 -7.18
N GLU A 448 34.13 17.75 -6.38
CA GLU A 448 33.74 16.42 -6.83
C GLU A 448 32.25 16.21 -6.55
N ILE A 449 31.51 15.72 -7.53
CA ILE A 449 30.09 15.41 -7.43
C ILE A 449 29.91 13.96 -7.89
N LYS A 450 29.45 13.13 -6.97
CA LYS A 450 29.43 11.68 -7.15
C LYS A 450 28.10 11.17 -7.70
N ASN A 451 27.00 11.81 -7.34
CA ASN A 451 25.66 11.46 -7.79
C ASN A 451 24.72 12.66 -7.73
N LEU A 452 23.54 12.49 -8.31
CA LEU A 452 22.38 13.38 -8.14
C LEU A 452 21.12 12.51 -8.07
N TYR A 453 20.34 12.71 -7.03
CA TYR A 453 19.04 12.07 -6.82
C TYR A 453 17.96 13.14 -6.87
N VAL A 454 16.91 12.90 -7.65
CA VAL A 454 15.70 13.71 -7.71
C VAL A 454 14.51 12.83 -7.38
N LYS A 455 13.68 13.28 -6.44
CA LYS A 455 12.48 12.58 -5.99
C LYS A 455 11.28 13.53 -5.96
N GLY A 456 10.06 12.99 -5.97
CA GLY A 456 8.87 13.83 -5.88
C GLY A 456 7.55 13.11 -5.71
N THR A 457 6.54 13.90 -5.38
CA THR A 457 5.15 13.49 -5.15
C THR A 457 4.34 13.82 -6.40
N LYS A 458 3.71 12.84 -7.05
CA LYS A 458 2.88 13.09 -8.24
C LYS A 458 1.70 14.03 -7.97
N ASN A 459 1.27 14.74 -9.00
CA ASN A 459 -0.02 15.42 -9.01
C ASN A 459 -1.12 14.36 -8.93
N ALA A 460 -2.15 14.61 -8.11
CA ALA A 460 -3.37 13.83 -8.19
C ALA A 460 -3.90 13.93 -9.63
N THR A 461 -4.19 12.80 -10.27
CA THR A 461 -4.62 12.77 -11.68
C THR A 461 -5.83 13.67 -11.89
N SER A 462 -5.63 14.78 -12.61
CA SER A 462 -6.69 15.69 -13.02
C SER A 462 -7.64 14.99 -14.01
N ILE A 463 -8.90 15.43 -14.01
CA ILE A 463 -9.95 14.91 -14.87
C ILE A 463 -9.84 15.61 -16.23
N LYS A 464 -9.38 14.91 -17.26
CA LYS A 464 -9.31 15.43 -18.65
C LYS A 464 -10.71 15.54 -19.26
N THR A 465 -10.92 16.29 -20.34
CA THR A 465 -12.24 16.38 -21.01
C THR A 465 -12.31 15.59 -22.34
N SER A 466 -11.20 14.96 -22.74
CA SER A 466 -11.11 14.20 -23.99
C SER A 466 -10.14 13.02 -23.86
N MET A 467 -10.34 12.00 -24.71
CA MET A 467 -9.37 10.91 -24.86
C MET A 467 -8.17 11.40 -25.68
N ASN A 468 -6.95 11.06 -25.26
CA ASN A 468 -5.78 11.19 -26.12
C ASN A 468 -5.71 9.96 -27.04
N ASP A 469 -5.28 10.19 -28.29
CA ASP A 469 -4.98 9.25 -29.39
C ASP A 469 -5.47 7.78 -29.25
N ASN A 470 -6.44 7.41 -30.10
CA ASN A 470 -7.06 6.07 -30.18
C ASN A 470 -6.21 5.03 -30.94
N SER A 471 -4.95 5.32 -31.23
CA SER A 471 -4.07 4.43 -32.02
C SER A 471 -3.73 3.11 -31.32
N LEU A 472 -3.88 3.04 -29.99
CA LEU A 472 -3.74 1.83 -29.18
C LEU A 472 -5.06 1.53 -28.45
N GLY A 473 -5.48 0.27 -28.43
CA GLY A 473 -6.69 -0.16 -27.71
C GLY A 473 -6.65 0.27 -26.24
N PHE A 474 -7.79 0.71 -25.71
CA PHE A 474 -7.93 1.19 -24.34
C PHE A 474 -9.05 0.44 -23.61
N GLU A 475 -8.92 0.34 -22.29
CA GLU A 475 -9.96 -0.14 -21.37
C GLU A 475 -10.56 1.06 -20.65
N LEU A 476 -11.89 1.09 -20.53
CA LEU A 476 -12.60 2.17 -19.86
C LEU A 476 -13.17 1.63 -18.56
N TYR A 477 -13.09 2.44 -17.52
CA TYR A 477 -13.64 2.14 -16.21
C TYR A 477 -14.37 3.36 -15.68
N THR A 478 -15.41 3.19 -14.91
CA THR A 478 -15.94 4.25 -14.06
C THR A 478 -14.99 4.50 -12.89
N ILE A 479 -15.16 5.60 -12.14
CA ILE A 479 -14.32 5.90 -10.97
C ILE A 479 -14.44 4.85 -9.84
N ASP A 480 -15.57 4.13 -9.80
CA ASP A 480 -15.84 2.99 -8.93
C ASP A 480 -15.36 1.65 -9.55
N GLY A 481 -14.53 1.69 -10.59
CA GLY A 481 -13.83 0.52 -11.13
C GLY A 481 -14.66 -0.37 -12.06
N ARG A 482 -15.90 -0.01 -12.41
CA ARG A 482 -16.70 -0.81 -13.36
C ARG A 482 -16.19 -0.62 -14.78
N ARG A 483 -15.92 -1.72 -15.48
CA ARG A 483 -15.54 -1.66 -16.90
C ARG A 483 -16.69 -1.09 -17.73
N LEU A 484 -16.39 -0.20 -18.67
CA LEU A 484 -17.30 0.34 -19.67
C LEU A 484 -16.92 -0.18 -21.06
N ASP A 485 -17.91 -0.60 -21.85
CA ASP A 485 -17.68 -1.00 -23.25
C ASP A 485 -17.49 0.21 -24.17
N ASN A 486 -18.13 1.34 -23.84
CA ASN A 486 -17.93 2.63 -24.48
C ASN A 486 -18.38 3.78 -23.54
N ILE A 487 -18.06 5.02 -23.93
CA ILE A 487 -18.49 6.24 -23.21
C ILE A 487 -19.66 6.97 -23.88
N ALA A 488 -20.32 6.36 -24.87
CA ALA A 488 -21.42 6.99 -25.60
C ALA A 488 -22.66 7.03 -24.70
N GLY A 489 -23.02 8.22 -24.22
CA GLY A 489 -24.14 8.43 -23.31
C GLY A 489 -23.79 8.36 -21.83
N TYR A 490 -22.54 8.01 -21.47
CA TYR A 490 -22.05 8.13 -20.11
C TYR A 490 -21.85 9.62 -19.75
N ARG A 491 -22.27 10.01 -18.56
CA ARG A 491 -22.04 11.35 -18.00
C ARG A 491 -21.34 11.21 -16.67
N GLY A 492 -20.16 11.81 -16.54
CA GLY A 492 -19.33 11.71 -15.34
C GLY A 492 -17.87 11.37 -15.65
N ILE A 493 -17.14 10.95 -14.62
CA ILE A 493 -15.71 10.64 -14.72
C ILE A 493 -15.52 9.17 -15.13
N VAL A 494 -14.66 8.95 -16.12
CA VAL A 494 -14.22 7.65 -16.64
C VAL A 494 -12.70 7.56 -16.47
N VAL A 495 -12.22 6.49 -15.88
CA VAL A 495 -10.81 6.10 -15.89
C VAL A 495 -10.52 5.36 -17.20
N VAL A 496 -9.57 5.84 -17.98
CA VAL A 496 -9.09 5.21 -19.21
C VAL A 496 -7.74 4.57 -18.90
N LYS A 497 -7.58 3.30 -19.25
CA LYS A 497 -6.34 2.53 -19.13
C LYS A 497 -5.87 2.11 -20.53
N GLN A 498 -4.63 2.38 -20.87
CA GLN A 498 -4.02 2.03 -22.16
C GLN A 498 -2.61 1.52 -21.88
N GLY A 499 -2.42 0.18 -21.95
CA GLY A 499 -1.21 -0.46 -21.42
C GLY A 499 -1.04 -0.17 -19.92
N ASP A 500 0.15 0.32 -19.54
CA ASP A 500 0.49 0.69 -18.15
C ASP A 500 0.07 2.13 -17.78
N ARG A 501 -0.56 2.86 -18.70
CA ARG A 501 -0.97 4.25 -18.49
C ARG A 501 -2.43 4.32 -18.07
N THR A 502 -2.73 5.13 -17.07
CA THR A 502 -4.09 5.38 -16.60
C THR A 502 -4.37 6.87 -16.44
N TRP A 503 -5.52 7.36 -16.92
CA TRP A 503 -5.94 8.75 -16.71
C TRP A 503 -7.47 8.87 -16.58
N LYS A 504 -7.95 9.97 -16.00
CA LYS A 504 -9.38 10.25 -15.84
C LYS A 504 -9.85 11.17 -16.97
N ILE A 505 -11.04 10.93 -17.52
CA ILE A 505 -11.76 11.82 -18.44
C ILE A 505 -13.16 12.14 -17.87
N ALA A 506 -13.67 13.36 -18.04
CA ALA A 506 -15.06 13.74 -17.81
C ALA A 506 -15.79 13.75 -19.16
N LYS A 507 -16.99 13.18 -19.17
CA LYS A 507 -17.84 13.06 -20.34
C LYS A 507 -19.21 13.70 -20.15
#